data_AF-A0A2N6K4P6-F1
#
_entry.id   AF-A0A2N6K4P6-F1
#
_cell.length_a   1.000
_cell.length_b   1.000
_cell.length_c   1.000
_cell.angle_alpha   90.00
_cell.angle_beta   90.00
_cell.angle_gamma   90.00
#
_symmetry.space_group_name_H-M   'P 1'
#
loop_
_entity.id
_entity.type
_entity.pdbx_description
1 polymer ?
#
loop_
_entity_poly.entity_id
_entity_poly.type
_entity_poly.pdbx_seq_one_letter_code
_entity_poly.pdbx_strand_id
1 'polypeptide(L)'
;MSSIEPLKSPDDQIGLSNEELYLKLWEREQEHTKTRWNVTTFFFSISFAIFGFSLQTSNPPVPPIISHSVALAIYWFAFVLFWRFNSFTNCLREYLQEMEISGQVKMNVQSRANQAMKGQYSKWLSTFSLMFYFGIIYSVAVGLLWWQRIG
;
A
#
# COMPACT_ATOMS: atom_id res chain seq x y z
N MET A 1 32.84 -52.79 -18.94
CA MET A 1 31.56 -52.06 -18.96
C MET A 1 31.72 -50.85 -18.04
N SER A 2 32.01 -49.69 -18.64
CA SER A 2 32.21 -48.43 -17.91
C SER A 2 30.86 -47.73 -17.84
N SER A 3 30.37 -47.53 -16.62
CA SER A 3 29.13 -46.81 -16.34
C SER A 3 29.31 -45.34 -16.73
N ILE A 4 28.54 -44.90 -17.71
CA ILE A 4 28.46 -43.49 -18.11
C ILE A 4 27.67 -42.78 -17.00
N GLU A 5 28.36 -41.97 -16.21
CA GLU A 5 27.72 -41.00 -15.31
C GLU A 5 26.89 -40.01 -16.15
N PRO A 6 25.63 -39.73 -15.76
CA PRO A 6 24.86 -38.70 -16.45
C PRO A 6 25.52 -37.34 -16.22
N LEU A 7 25.89 -36.69 -17.33
CA LEU A 7 26.35 -35.30 -17.33
C LEU A 7 25.33 -34.43 -16.57
N LYS A 8 25.78 -33.88 -15.45
CA LYS A 8 25.05 -32.85 -14.72
C LYS A 8 24.91 -31.64 -15.65
N SER A 9 23.67 -31.23 -15.92
CA SER A 9 23.35 -30.08 -16.77
C SER A 9 24.09 -28.82 -16.27
N PRO A 10 24.75 -28.05 -17.15
CA PRO A 10 25.56 -26.88 -16.77
C PRO A 10 24.73 -25.63 -16.43
N ASP A 11 23.43 -25.74 -16.16
CA ASP A 11 22.59 -24.61 -15.70
C ASP A 11 22.72 -24.33 -14.18
N ASP A 12 23.58 -25.05 -13.48
CA ASP A 12 23.86 -24.90 -12.05
C ASP A 12 24.81 -23.73 -11.71
N GLN A 13 24.96 -22.73 -12.59
CA GLN A 13 25.77 -21.53 -12.30
C GLN A 13 24.98 -20.22 -12.50
N ILE A 14 24.70 -19.58 -11.35
CA ILE A 14 24.34 -18.15 -11.12
C ILE A 14 22.91 -17.72 -11.50
N GLY A 15 21.92 -18.59 -11.29
CA GLY A 15 20.52 -18.18 -11.23
C GLY A 15 19.92 -18.69 -9.93
N LEU A 16 19.33 -17.80 -9.11
CA LEU A 16 18.39 -18.25 -8.06
C LEU A 16 17.37 -19.18 -8.72
N SER A 17 17.06 -20.32 -8.09
CA SER A 17 15.98 -21.18 -8.58
C SER A 17 14.72 -20.32 -8.74
N ASN A 18 13.91 -20.56 -9.78
CA ASN A 18 12.68 -19.81 -10.00
C ASN A 18 11.77 -19.78 -8.76
N GLU A 19 11.82 -20.83 -7.93
CA GLU A 19 11.14 -20.88 -6.64
C GLU A 19 11.75 -19.92 -5.60
N GLU A 20 13.07 -19.84 -5.51
CA GLU A 20 13.76 -18.91 -4.61
C GLU A 20 13.56 -17.44 -5.03
N LEU A 21 13.57 -17.18 -6.35
CA LEU A 21 13.27 -15.87 -6.91
C LEU A 21 11.83 -15.46 -6.57
N TYR A 22 10.88 -16.38 -6.74
CA TYR A 22 9.48 -16.17 -6.38
C TYR A 22 9.32 -15.84 -4.89
N LEU A 23 9.96 -16.62 -4.00
CA LEU A 23 9.89 -16.38 -2.55
C LEU A 23 10.49 -15.03 -2.16
N LYS A 24 11.63 -14.63 -2.74
CA LYS A 24 12.24 -13.32 -2.50
C LYS A 24 11.35 -12.17 -2.99
N LEU A 25 10.72 -12.32 -4.17
CA LEU A 25 9.79 -11.33 -4.70
C LEU A 25 8.55 -11.21 -3.82
N TRP A 26 8.04 -12.33 -3.32
CA TRP A 26 6.92 -12.36 -2.39
C TRP A 26 7.26 -11.70 -1.04
N GLU A 27 8.42 -12.01 -0.46
CA GLU A 27 8.88 -11.36 0.78
C GLU A 27 9.04 -9.84 0.60
N ARG A 28 9.60 -9.41 -0.54
CA ARG A 28 9.68 -7.99 -0.91
C ARG A 28 8.29 -7.35 -1.02
N GLU A 29 7.32 -8.01 -1.64
CA GLU A 29 5.94 -7.50 -1.74
C GLU A 29 5.29 -7.30 -0.35
N GLN A 30 5.53 -8.23 0.58
CA GLN A 30 5.06 -8.11 1.96
C GLN A 30 5.74 -6.95 2.71
N GLU A 31 7.06 -6.80 2.56
CA GLU A 31 7.81 -5.70 3.16
C GLU A 31 7.35 -4.34 2.65
N HIS A 32 7.13 -4.21 1.34
CA HIS A 32 6.58 -2.99 0.72
C HIS A 32 5.15 -2.71 1.19
N THR A 33 4.31 -3.75 1.31
CA THR A 33 2.95 -3.62 1.82
C THR A 33 2.93 -3.14 3.28
N LYS A 34 3.79 -3.71 4.13
CA LYS A 34 3.95 -3.30 5.53
C LYS A 34 4.44 -1.86 5.63
N THR A 35 5.46 -1.51 4.85
CA THR A 35 6.02 -0.15 4.80
C THR A 35 4.96 0.86 4.37
N ARG A 36 4.20 0.56 3.31
CA ARG A 36 3.08 1.39 2.85
C ARG A 36 2.09 1.67 3.97
N TRP A 37 1.66 0.63 4.70
CA TRP A 37 0.71 0.79 5.80
C TRP A 37 1.29 1.60 6.96
N ASN A 38 2.53 1.33 7.37
CA ASN A 38 3.20 2.07 8.44
C ASN A 38 3.33 3.57 8.11
N VAL A 39 3.84 3.88 6.92
CA VAL A 39 4.02 5.27 6.47
C VAL A 39 2.68 5.99 6.36
N THR A 40 1.68 5.35 5.77
CA THR A 40 0.36 5.97 5.59
C THR A 40 -0.32 6.23 6.93
N THR A 41 -0.27 5.27 7.85
CA THR A 41 -0.87 5.41 9.20
C THR A 41 -0.16 6.50 10.00
N PHE A 42 1.16 6.61 9.89
CA PHE A 42 1.95 7.66 10.53
C PHE A 42 1.57 9.06 10.05
N PHE A 43 1.48 9.28 8.74
CA PHE A 43 1.12 10.61 8.24
C PHE A 43 -0.35 10.94 8.50
N PHE A 44 -1.26 9.96 8.40
CA PHE A 44 -2.66 10.16 8.76
C PHE A 44 -2.82 10.51 10.24
N SER A 45 -2.10 9.84 11.14
CA SER A 45 -2.18 10.16 12.58
C SER A 45 -1.67 11.58 12.86
N ILE A 46 -0.58 12.01 12.22
CA ILE A 46 -0.07 13.39 12.33
C ILE A 46 -1.10 14.40 11.80
N SER A 47 -1.69 14.14 10.63
CA SER A 47 -2.73 14.99 10.06
C SER A 47 -3.90 15.16 11.03
N PHE A 48 -4.43 14.05 11.56
CA PHE A 48 -5.55 14.10 12.50
C PHE A 48 -5.16 14.73 13.85
N ALA A 49 -3.94 14.53 14.32
CA ALA A 49 -3.44 15.14 15.55
C ALA A 49 -3.34 16.67 15.43
N ILE A 50 -2.77 17.18 14.32
CA ILE A 50 -2.67 18.63 14.07
C ILE A 50 -4.07 19.25 14.03
N PHE A 51 -5.00 18.61 13.32
CA PHE A 51 -6.37 19.08 13.19
C PHE A 51 -7.16 19.00 14.49
N GLY A 52 -7.03 17.90 15.24
CA GLY A 52 -7.67 17.76 16.56
C GLY A 52 -7.15 18.80 17.55
N PHE A 53 -5.83 19.03 17.56
CA PHE A 53 -5.21 20.03 18.42
C PHE A 53 -5.66 21.46 18.09
N SER A 54 -5.79 21.79 16.80
CA SER A 54 -6.26 23.12 16.38
C SER A 54 -7.72 23.39 16.72
N LEU A 55 -8.56 22.35 16.88
CA LEU A 55 -9.93 22.50 17.35
C LEU A 55 -10.03 22.67 18.87
N GLN A 56 -9.13 22.07 19.63
CA GLN A 56 -9.14 22.12 21.10
C GLN A 56 -8.53 23.42 21.66
N THR A 57 -7.69 24.11 20.89
CA THR A 57 -6.94 25.26 21.37
C THR A 57 -7.72 26.56 21.12
N SER A 58 -8.22 27.20 22.18
CA SER A 58 -9.02 28.44 22.08
C SER A 58 -8.22 29.65 21.58
N ASN A 59 -6.93 29.75 21.91
CA ASN A 59 -6.02 30.81 21.46
C ASN A 59 -4.72 30.20 20.90
N PRO A 60 -4.74 29.66 19.69
CA PRO A 60 -3.57 28.99 19.14
C PRO A 60 -2.54 30.02 18.68
N PRO A 61 -1.23 29.73 18.84
CA PRO A 61 -0.16 30.61 18.39
C PRO A 61 -0.12 30.72 16.85
N VAL A 62 -0.68 29.74 16.15
CA VAL A 62 -0.81 29.71 14.70
C VAL A 62 -2.28 29.87 14.31
N PRO A 63 -2.62 30.72 13.32
CA PRO A 63 -3.98 30.82 12.80
C PRO A 63 -4.55 29.44 12.43
N PRO A 64 -5.76 29.08 12.88
CA PRO A 64 -6.36 27.75 12.63
C PRO A 64 -6.49 27.39 11.15
N ILE A 65 -6.62 28.39 10.27
CA ILE A 65 -6.64 28.20 8.82
C ILE A 65 -5.32 27.56 8.34
N ILE A 66 -4.19 28.01 8.87
CA ILE A 66 -2.87 27.50 8.49
C ILE A 66 -2.72 26.06 8.99
N SER A 67 -3.08 25.78 10.25
CA SER A 67 -2.99 24.42 10.81
C SER A 67 -3.90 23.43 10.08
N HIS A 68 -5.13 23.83 9.73
CA HIS A 68 -6.04 22.99 8.95
C HIS A 68 -5.52 22.74 7.54
N SER A 69 -4.98 23.77 6.88
CA SER A 69 -4.40 23.65 5.54
C SER A 69 -3.19 22.71 5.53
N VAL A 70 -2.31 22.82 6.53
CA VAL A 70 -1.15 21.93 6.69
C VAL A 70 -1.60 20.49 6.96
N ALA A 71 -2.55 20.29 7.87
CA ALA A 71 -3.09 18.97 8.14
C ALA A 71 -3.70 18.34 6.88
N LEU A 72 -4.51 19.10 6.14
CA LEU A 72 -5.11 18.66 4.89
C LEU A 72 -4.06 18.32 3.82
N ALA A 73 -3.00 19.13 3.71
CA ALA A 73 -1.89 18.85 2.79
C ALA A 73 -1.17 17.55 3.16
N ILE A 74 -0.90 17.32 4.46
CA ILE A 74 -0.29 16.07 4.95
C ILE A 74 -1.18 14.87 4.63
N TYR A 75 -2.49 15.00 4.81
CA TYR A 75 -3.44 13.94 4.46
C TYR A 75 -3.35 13.55 2.99
N TRP A 76 -3.48 14.53 2.08
CA TRP A 76 -3.45 14.27 0.65
C TRP A 76 -2.07 13.77 0.19
N PHE A 77 -0.99 14.27 0.78
CA PHE A 77 0.35 13.75 0.55
C PHE A 77 0.46 12.27 0.92
N ALA A 78 -0.05 11.87 2.09
CA ALA A 78 -0.09 10.49 2.52
C ALA A 78 -0.94 9.60 1.60
N PHE A 79 -2.06 10.12 1.10
CA PHE A 79 -2.90 9.43 0.12
C PHE A 79 -2.16 9.22 -1.22
N VAL A 80 -1.44 10.22 -1.71
CA VAL A 80 -0.62 10.09 -2.94
C VAL A 80 0.50 9.07 -2.75
N LEU A 81 1.17 9.08 -1.59
CA LEU A 81 2.15 8.05 -1.25
C LEU A 81 1.52 6.65 -1.24
N PHE A 82 0.39 6.49 -0.56
CA PHE A 82 -0.35 5.22 -0.52
C PHE A 82 -0.68 4.75 -1.94
N TRP A 83 -1.16 5.64 -2.81
CA TRP A 83 -1.44 5.33 -4.20
C TRP A 83 -0.19 4.84 -4.94
N ARG A 84 0.92 5.56 -4.83
CA ARG A 84 2.18 5.21 -5.50
C ARG A 84 2.70 3.84 -5.07
N PHE A 85 2.69 3.55 -3.76
CA PHE A 85 3.06 2.24 -3.24
C PHE A 85 2.09 1.15 -3.68
N ASN A 86 0.78 1.44 -3.70
CA ASN A 86 -0.23 0.48 -4.14
C ASN A 86 -0.07 0.10 -5.62
N SER A 87 0.25 1.06 -6.48
CA SER A 87 0.57 0.80 -7.89
C SER A 87 1.79 -0.14 -8.03
N PHE A 88 2.84 0.08 -7.24
CA PHE A 88 4.03 -0.77 -7.26
C PHE A 88 3.74 -2.20 -6.78
N THR A 89 3.03 -2.35 -5.66
CA THR A 89 2.65 -3.68 -5.14
C THR A 89 1.72 -4.43 -6.07
N ASN A 90 0.83 -3.73 -6.79
CA ASN A 90 -0.05 -4.35 -7.78
C ASN A 90 0.76 -4.91 -8.96
N CYS A 91 1.73 -4.16 -9.48
CA CYS A 91 2.61 -4.64 -10.54
C CYS A 91 3.40 -5.89 -10.10
N LEU A 92 3.95 -5.91 -8.87
CA LEU A 92 4.61 -7.09 -8.31
C LEU A 92 3.66 -8.29 -8.19
N ARG A 93 2.42 -8.05 -7.77
CA ARG A 93 1.41 -9.11 -7.63
C ARG A 93 1.01 -9.71 -8.97
N GLU A 94 0.85 -8.86 -10.00
CA GLU A 94 0.59 -9.31 -11.38
C GLU A 94 1.76 -10.17 -11.90
N TYR A 95 3.00 -9.74 -11.69
CA TYR A 95 4.18 -10.51 -12.09
C TYR A 95 4.28 -11.87 -11.38
N LEU A 96 4.04 -11.92 -10.06
CA LEU A 96 4.01 -13.18 -9.31
C LEU A 96 2.89 -14.10 -9.82
N GLN A 97 1.75 -13.54 -10.21
CA GLN A 97 0.65 -14.30 -10.78
C GLN A 97 0.99 -14.85 -12.17
N GLU A 98 1.71 -14.11 -13.01
CA GLU A 98 2.20 -14.60 -14.30
C GLU A 98 3.20 -15.76 -14.14
N MET A 99 4.06 -15.72 -13.12
CA MET A 99 4.97 -16.83 -12.79
C MET A 99 4.21 -18.10 -12.38
N GLU A 100 3.10 -17.96 -11.64
CA GLU A 100 2.24 -19.11 -11.29
C GLU A 100 1.52 -19.68 -12.52
N ILE A 101 0.95 -18.81 -13.37
CA ILE A 101 0.19 -19.23 -14.57
C ILE A 101 1.10 -19.89 -15.60
N SER A 102 2.34 -19.42 -15.75
CA SER A 102 3.33 -19.99 -16.67
C SER A 102 3.93 -21.32 -16.19
N GLY A 103 3.57 -21.79 -15.00
CA GLY A 103 4.08 -23.05 -14.44
C GLY A 103 5.55 -23.01 -14.05
N GLN A 104 6.14 -21.81 -13.95
CA GLN A 104 7.53 -21.62 -13.51
C GLN A 104 7.75 -21.96 -12.04
N VAL A 105 6.66 -22.00 -11.25
CA VAL A 105 6.67 -22.25 -9.80
C VAL A 105 5.56 -23.24 -9.45
N LYS A 106 5.86 -24.20 -8.57
CA LYS A 106 4.86 -25.19 -8.09
C LYS A 106 3.92 -24.64 -7.01
N MET A 107 4.34 -23.58 -6.33
CA MET A 107 3.57 -22.91 -5.28
C MET A 107 2.53 -21.96 -5.86
N ASN A 108 1.29 -22.06 -5.38
CA ASN A 108 0.15 -21.22 -5.79
C ASN A 108 -0.31 -20.32 -4.64
N VAL A 109 0.60 -19.50 -4.10
CA VAL A 109 0.31 -18.67 -2.92
C VAL A 109 -0.60 -17.50 -3.31
N GLN A 110 -0.32 -16.81 -4.42
CA GLN A 110 -1.12 -15.66 -4.88
C GLN A 110 -2.48 -16.10 -5.38
N SER A 111 -2.54 -17.16 -6.19
CA SER A 111 -3.82 -17.69 -6.70
C SER A 111 -4.77 -18.11 -5.57
N ARG A 112 -4.24 -18.76 -4.51
CA ARG A 112 -5.04 -19.10 -3.32
C ARG A 112 -5.46 -17.87 -2.53
N ALA A 113 -4.58 -16.91 -2.31
CA ALA A 113 -4.90 -15.65 -1.63
C ALA A 113 -5.98 -14.87 -2.39
N ASN A 114 -5.88 -14.80 -3.72
CA ASN A 114 -6.81 -14.07 -4.57
C ASN A 114 -8.18 -14.77 -4.63
N GLN A 115 -8.22 -16.12 -4.63
CA GLN A 115 -9.46 -16.89 -4.50
C GLN A 115 -10.13 -16.68 -3.13
N ALA A 116 -9.36 -16.66 -2.05
CA ALA A 116 -9.87 -16.38 -0.70
C ALA A 116 -10.44 -14.95 -0.59
N MET A 117 -9.79 -13.96 -1.21
CA MET A 117 -10.26 -12.57 -1.19
C MET A 117 -11.44 -12.30 -2.14
N LYS A 118 -11.57 -13.06 -3.25
CA LYS A 118 -12.70 -12.93 -4.20
C LYS A 118 -14.05 -13.24 -3.55
N GLY A 119 -14.09 -14.10 -2.54
CA GLY A 119 -15.32 -14.62 -1.95
C GLY A 119 -16.05 -13.68 -0.99
N GLN A 120 -15.39 -12.66 -0.40
CA GLN A 120 -15.95 -12.00 0.79
C GLN A 120 -16.04 -10.47 0.76
N TYR A 121 -15.21 -9.74 0.00
CA TYR A 121 -15.17 -8.26 0.09
C TYR A 121 -14.85 -7.49 -1.20
N SER A 122 -14.66 -8.16 -2.35
CA SER A 122 -14.04 -7.56 -3.54
C SER A 122 -14.84 -6.47 -4.27
N LYS A 123 -16.13 -6.27 -3.98
CA LYS A 123 -16.98 -5.32 -4.73
C LYS A 123 -17.30 -4.00 -4.05
N TRP A 124 -17.20 -3.89 -2.73
CA TRP A 124 -17.80 -2.74 -2.04
C TRP A 124 -16.82 -1.75 -1.41
N LEU A 125 -15.65 -2.20 -0.95
CA LEU A 125 -14.69 -1.31 -0.30
C LEU A 125 -13.25 -1.72 -0.63
N SER A 126 -12.77 -1.32 -1.80
CA SER A 126 -11.32 -1.22 -2.01
C SER A 126 -10.78 -0.22 -0.98
N THR A 127 -9.81 -0.63 -0.17
CA THR A 127 -9.15 0.23 0.83
C THR A 127 -8.76 1.60 0.27
N PHE A 128 -8.35 1.63 -1.00
CA PHE A 128 -8.06 2.86 -1.73
C PHE A 128 -9.27 3.80 -1.82
N SER A 129 -10.44 3.26 -2.17
CA SER A 129 -11.69 3.99 -2.27
C SER A 129 -12.13 4.52 -0.90
N LEU A 130 -12.01 3.69 0.14
CA LEU A 130 -12.31 4.09 1.52
C LEU A 130 -11.43 5.28 1.97
N MET A 131 -10.11 5.19 1.75
CA MET A 131 -9.19 6.28 2.07
C MET A 131 -9.51 7.55 1.29
N PHE A 132 -9.84 7.43 0.00
CA PHE A 132 -10.23 8.58 -0.80
C PHE A 132 -11.50 9.27 -0.25
N TYR A 133 -12.53 8.50 0.08
CA TYR A 133 -13.76 9.04 0.68
C TYR A 133 -13.51 9.76 2.00
N PHE A 134 -12.66 9.20 2.88
CA PHE A 134 -12.27 9.89 4.10
C PHE A 134 -11.57 11.23 3.81
N GLY A 135 -10.74 11.29 2.78
CA GLY A 135 -10.09 12.54 2.35
C GLY A 135 -11.06 13.60 1.87
N ILE A 136 -12.09 13.21 1.12
CA ILE A 136 -13.16 14.12 0.69
C ILE A 136 -13.94 14.64 1.90
N ILE A 137 -14.39 13.75 2.80
CA ILE A 137 -15.11 14.14 4.02
C ILE A 137 -14.25 15.10 4.86
N TYR A 138 -12.96 14.81 5.00
CA TYR A 138 -12.02 15.64 5.73
C TYR A 138 -11.83 17.02 5.10
N SER A 139 -11.73 17.09 3.77
CA SER A 139 -11.65 18.35 3.01
C SER A 139 -12.91 19.19 3.19
N VAL A 140 -14.09 18.56 3.13
CA VAL A 140 -15.38 19.23 3.35
C VAL A 140 -15.47 19.77 4.77
N ALA A 141 -15.06 19.01 5.79
CA ALA A 141 -15.04 19.47 7.17
C ALA A 141 -14.16 20.70 7.36
N VAL A 142 -12.95 20.71 6.80
CA VAL A 142 -12.06 21.88 6.82
C VAL A 142 -12.70 23.08 6.11
N GLY A 143 -13.34 22.87 4.95
CA GLY A 143 -14.03 23.92 4.20
C GLY A 143 -15.23 24.52 4.95
N LEU A 144 -16.04 23.69 5.61
CA LEU A 144 -17.17 24.15 6.43
C LEU A 144 -16.70 24.97 7.64
N LEU A 145 -15.65 24.52 8.32
CA LEU A 145 -15.05 25.26 9.44
C LEU A 145 -14.44 26.60 9.00
N TRP A 146 -13.92 26.65 7.77
CA TRP A 146 -13.41 27.90 7.20
C TRP A 146 -14.55 28.88 6.89
N TRP A 147 -15.64 28.38 6.29
CA TRP A 147 -16.83 29.17 6.01
C TRP A 147 -17.43 29.79 7.27
N GLN A 148 -17.61 28.99 8.32
CA GLN A 148 -18.14 29.44 9.62
C GLN A 148 -17.30 30.52 10.32
N ARG A 149 -16.04 30.70 9.93
CA ARG A 149 -15.13 31.65 10.56
C ARG A 149 -15.02 32.97 9.79
N ILE A 150 -15.37 32.97 8.50
CA ILE A 150 -15.34 34.16 7.64
C ILE A 150 -16.73 34.80 7.52
N GLY A 151 -17.79 34.00 7.45
CA GLY A 151 -19.18 34.46 7.44
C GLY A 151 -19.69 34.75 8.84
#